data_AF-A0A941WEZ4-F1
#
_entry.id   AF-A0A941WEZ4-F1
#
_cell.length_a   1.000
_cell.length_b   1.000
_cell.length_c   1.000
_cell.angle_alpha   90.00
_cell.angle_beta   90.00
_cell.angle_gamma   90.00
#
_symmetry.space_group_name_H-M   'P 1'
#
loop_
_entity.id
_entity.type
_entity.pdbx_description
1 polymer ?
#
loop_
_entity_poly.entity_id
_entity_poly.type
_entity_poly.pdbx_seq_one_letter_code
_entity_poly.pdbx_strand_id
1 'polypeptide(L)'
;MKALITLLLLLSLGTVRAADLFVEAESFSHKGGWVVDQQFMDLMGSPYLLAHGMGEPVDDAYTEVTFPEKGEYYVYVRTYNWTSPWKKGEGPGKFSLSVGGKKLVSPLGTEGTAWMWQVAGKVSVKNLRTVVKLHDLTGFDGRCDAIYFTTEEGRIPPSDMKQLEAFRRKALGFPDDAPLAGQYDLVVVGAGIAGMSAAVSAARLGCKVALINDRPVIGGNNSSEIRVHLGGRIEEGVYKELGGLQKEFGPEKGGNAQPAENYEDQKKLDWLANEKNVTLFLNYRAIGVTKDGNKITSVTARHIESGKEQKFEAPLFSDCTGDGTIGYLAGADFRMGREAKSEFGESIAPEKADKMTMGASVQWYSVDNGRSSSFPDFSYGVEFNDKNCEKVLMGEWTWETGMNLDQIKDFERIRDYGMLVVYSNWSYLKNQMKENTQYRNRKLGWVAYVAGKRESRRLMWDYILKEYDITKNVTHE
;
A
#
# COMPACT_ATOMS: atom_id res chain seq x y z
N MET A 1 -17.51 -31.00 74.69
CA MET A 1 -17.21 -31.01 73.24
C MET A 1 -17.48 -29.61 72.70
N LYS A 2 -16.43 -28.88 72.33
CA LYS A 2 -16.51 -27.54 71.74
C LYS A 2 -16.67 -27.71 70.22
N ALA A 3 -17.76 -27.23 69.65
CA ALA A 3 -17.93 -27.16 68.20
C ALA A 3 -17.34 -25.83 67.70
N LEU A 4 -16.25 -25.91 66.95
CA LEU A 4 -15.62 -24.79 66.26
C LEU A 4 -16.36 -24.59 64.93
N ILE A 5 -17.02 -23.45 64.75
CA ILE A 5 -17.60 -23.05 63.46
C ILE A 5 -16.51 -22.29 62.71
N THR A 6 -15.93 -22.92 61.68
CA THR A 6 -14.96 -22.29 60.79
C THR A 6 -15.72 -21.63 59.63
N LEU A 7 -15.71 -20.29 59.60
CA LEU A 7 -16.26 -19.47 58.52
C LEU A 7 -15.26 -19.49 57.35
N LEU A 8 -15.56 -20.19 56.26
CA LEU A 8 -14.81 -20.09 55.01
C LEU A 8 -15.20 -18.79 54.29
N LEU A 9 -14.30 -17.80 54.28
CA LEU A 9 -14.35 -16.70 53.32
C LEU A 9 -13.95 -17.24 51.93
N LEU A 10 -14.93 -17.38 51.04
CA LEU A 10 -14.70 -17.48 49.60
C LEU A 10 -14.26 -16.10 49.08
N LEU A 11 -12.95 -15.85 49.09
CA LEU A 11 -12.33 -14.78 48.30
C LEU A 11 -12.46 -15.15 46.82
N SER A 12 -13.45 -14.59 46.14
CA SER A 12 -13.45 -14.54 44.68
C SER A 12 -12.25 -13.71 44.24
N LEU A 13 -11.14 -14.37 43.92
CA LEU A 13 -10.04 -13.79 43.15
C LEU A 13 -10.58 -13.49 41.76
N GLY A 14 -11.29 -12.37 41.62
CA GLY A 14 -11.55 -11.79 40.31
C GLY A 14 -10.20 -11.49 39.70
N THR A 15 -9.86 -12.20 38.62
CA THR A 15 -8.73 -11.81 37.78
C THR A 15 -8.99 -10.40 37.30
N VAL A 16 -8.30 -9.41 37.87
CA VAL A 16 -8.30 -8.04 37.38
C VAL A 16 -7.65 -8.09 36.01
N ARG A 17 -8.48 -8.25 34.97
CA ARG A 17 -8.01 -8.29 33.59
C ARG A 17 -7.82 -6.85 33.15
N ALA A 18 -6.63 -6.51 32.67
CA ALA A 18 -6.35 -5.19 32.14
C ALA A 18 -7.36 -4.84 31.03
N ALA A 19 -7.89 -3.63 31.10
CA ALA A 19 -8.70 -3.03 30.06
C ALA A 19 -7.81 -2.58 28.89
N ASP A 20 -8.13 -3.08 27.70
CA ASP A 20 -7.38 -2.89 26.46
C ASP A 20 -8.30 -2.27 25.39
N LEU A 21 -7.77 -1.33 24.59
CA LEU A 21 -8.40 -0.84 23.36
C LEU A 21 -7.33 -0.77 22.27
N PHE A 22 -7.60 -1.42 21.14
CA PHE A 22 -6.72 -1.44 19.97
C PHE A 22 -7.44 -0.81 18.79
N VAL A 23 -6.77 0.13 18.12
CA VAL A 23 -7.34 0.93 17.02
C VAL A 23 -6.39 0.88 15.84
N GLU A 24 -6.85 0.31 14.73
CA GLU A 24 -6.15 0.38 13.44
C GLU A 24 -6.34 1.77 12.84
N ALA A 25 -5.26 2.42 12.40
CA ALA A 25 -5.32 3.81 11.96
C ALA A 25 -6.12 3.96 10.65
N GLU A 26 -6.02 3.00 9.73
CA GLU A 26 -6.77 2.99 8.47
C GLU A 26 -8.29 2.95 8.68
N SER A 27 -8.74 2.47 9.84
CA SER A 27 -10.16 2.42 10.23
C SER A 27 -10.73 3.77 10.67
N PHE A 28 -9.92 4.84 10.69
CA PHE A 28 -10.39 6.17 11.07
C PHE A 28 -11.52 6.64 10.14
N SER A 29 -12.64 7.06 10.74
CA SER A 29 -13.84 7.51 10.03
C SER A 29 -13.61 8.80 9.26
N HIS A 30 -12.68 9.64 9.72
CA HIS A 30 -12.24 10.85 9.03
C HIS A 30 -10.74 10.82 8.87
N LYS A 31 -10.26 10.81 7.62
CA LYS A 31 -8.83 10.76 7.31
C LYS A 31 -8.20 12.15 7.17
N GLY A 32 -9.01 13.21 7.09
CA GLY A 32 -8.50 14.57 6.86
C GLY A 32 -7.74 14.60 5.54
N GLY A 33 -6.47 15.01 5.58
CA GLY A 33 -5.55 14.89 4.45
C GLY A 33 -4.59 13.70 4.52
N TRP A 34 -4.76 12.80 5.50
CA TRP A 34 -4.04 11.52 5.53
C TRP A 34 -4.62 10.58 4.47
N VAL A 35 -3.76 9.74 3.91
CA VAL A 35 -4.14 8.70 2.94
C VAL A 35 -3.90 7.32 3.54
N VAL A 36 -4.65 6.31 3.07
CA VAL A 36 -4.41 4.91 3.43
C VAL A 36 -3.39 4.33 2.47
N ASP A 37 -2.32 3.76 3.00
CA ASP A 37 -1.29 3.08 2.23
C ASP A 37 -1.30 1.58 2.56
N GLN A 38 -1.67 0.78 1.57
CA GLN A 38 -1.79 -0.67 1.68
C GLN A 38 -0.72 -1.44 0.89
N GLN A 39 0.19 -0.74 0.20
CA GLN A 39 1.13 -1.39 -0.74
C GLN A 39 2.07 -2.39 -0.04
N PHE A 40 2.29 -2.21 1.27
CA PHE A 40 3.28 -2.95 2.03
C PHE A 40 2.66 -3.88 3.07
N MET A 41 1.34 -4.13 3.02
CA MET A 41 0.67 -4.93 4.05
C MET A 41 1.22 -6.36 4.21
N ASP A 42 1.83 -6.92 3.17
CA ASP A 42 2.46 -8.25 3.25
C ASP A 42 3.73 -8.24 4.11
N LEU A 43 4.37 -7.07 4.25
CA LEU A 43 5.52 -6.82 5.12
C LEU A 43 5.06 -6.31 6.50
N MET A 44 4.00 -5.50 6.48
CA MET A 44 3.54 -4.69 7.62
C MET A 44 2.43 -5.29 8.46
N GLY A 45 1.75 -6.29 7.92
CA GLY A 45 0.59 -6.97 8.50
C GLY A 45 -0.71 -6.18 8.40
N SER A 46 -0.66 -4.95 7.88
CA SER A 46 -1.79 -4.02 7.77
C SER A 46 -1.46 -2.88 6.81
N PRO A 47 -2.49 -2.17 6.32
CA PRO A 47 -2.37 -0.80 5.87
C PRO A 47 -2.00 0.15 7.01
N TYR A 48 -1.67 1.39 6.68
CA TYR A 48 -1.47 2.46 7.67
C TYR A 48 -1.91 3.80 7.10
N LEU A 49 -2.09 4.80 7.97
CA LEU A 49 -2.29 6.19 7.55
C LEU A 49 -0.96 6.88 7.29
N LEU A 50 -0.90 7.64 6.19
CA LEU A 50 0.25 8.41 5.73
C LEU A 50 -0.10 9.89 5.57
N ALA A 51 0.65 10.78 6.21
CA ALA A 51 0.52 12.23 6.07
C ALA A 51 1.34 12.75 4.86
N HIS A 52 0.79 12.59 3.65
CA HIS A 52 1.47 12.89 2.39
C HIS A 52 1.24 14.34 1.93
N GLY A 53 1.75 15.30 2.69
CA GLY A 53 1.51 16.74 2.48
C GLY A 53 2.52 17.46 1.59
N MET A 54 3.58 16.77 1.14
CA MET A 54 4.68 17.34 0.35
C MET A 54 5.30 18.59 1.01
N GLY A 55 5.51 18.54 2.33
CA GLY A 55 6.09 19.63 3.12
C GLY A 55 5.10 20.67 3.66
N GLU A 56 3.79 20.47 3.43
CA GLU A 56 2.72 21.22 4.08
C GLU A 56 1.94 20.26 5.01
N PRO A 57 1.76 20.56 6.31
CA PRO A 57 0.99 19.68 7.19
C PRO A 57 -0.41 19.41 6.66
N VAL A 58 -0.83 18.15 6.68
CA VAL A 58 -2.18 17.75 6.22
C VAL A 58 -3.24 17.92 7.33
N ASP A 59 -4.51 18.04 6.91
CA ASP A 59 -5.64 18.10 7.84
C ASP A 59 -5.72 16.86 8.74
N ASP A 60 -6.15 17.06 9.99
CA ASP A 60 -6.22 16.01 11.02
C ASP A 60 -7.05 14.79 10.60
N ALA A 61 -6.52 13.60 10.88
CA ALA A 61 -7.31 12.37 10.89
C ALA A 61 -7.90 12.15 12.29
N TYR A 62 -9.15 11.71 12.39
CA TYR A 62 -9.78 11.38 13.67
C TYR A 62 -10.87 10.31 13.57
N THR A 63 -11.14 9.68 14.71
CA THR A 63 -12.23 8.72 14.89
C THR A 63 -12.76 8.75 16.32
N GLU A 64 -14.04 8.42 16.51
CA GLU A 64 -14.60 8.20 17.85
C GLU A 64 -14.35 6.74 18.26
N VAL A 65 -13.80 6.54 19.46
CA VAL A 65 -13.59 5.22 20.04
C VAL A 65 -14.37 5.07 21.32
N THR A 66 -14.68 3.82 21.68
CA THR A 66 -15.29 3.48 22.96
C THR A 66 -14.29 2.70 23.82
N PHE A 67 -13.81 3.33 24.89
CA PHE A 67 -12.98 2.67 25.89
C PHE A 67 -13.82 1.67 26.72
N PRO A 68 -13.26 0.51 27.09
CA PRO A 68 -13.97 -0.49 27.87
C PRO A 68 -14.30 -0.01 29.30
N GLU A 69 -13.45 0.83 29.89
CA GLU A 69 -13.69 1.43 31.20
C GLU A 69 -13.02 2.80 31.37
N LYS A 70 -13.42 3.54 32.41
CA LYS A 70 -12.77 4.79 32.80
C LYS A 70 -11.51 4.48 33.58
N GLY A 71 -10.44 5.24 33.37
CA GLY A 71 -9.17 4.97 34.04
C GLY A 71 -8.00 5.73 33.43
N GLU A 72 -6.81 5.48 33.95
CA GLU A 72 -5.57 5.89 33.31
C GLU A 72 -5.11 4.81 32.33
N TYR A 73 -4.82 5.20 31.09
CA TYR A 73 -4.30 4.32 30.05
C TYR A 73 -2.90 4.75 29.64
N TYR A 74 -2.02 3.77 29.50
CA TYR A 74 -0.76 3.85 28.77
C TYR A 74 -1.06 3.75 27.29
N VAL A 75 -0.44 4.63 26.50
CA VAL A 75 -0.71 4.76 25.08
C VAL A 75 0.55 4.47 24.27
N TYR A 76 0.41 3.61 23.28
CA TYR A 76 1.46 3.22 22.36
C TYR A 76 0.99 3.43 20.92
N VAL A 77 1.89 3.88 20.04
CA VAL A 77 1.60 4.07 18.62
C VAL A 77 2.60 3.28 17.80
N ARG A 78 2.14 2.47 16.85
CA ARG A 78 3.01 1.76 15.90
C ARG A 78 3.37 2.68 14.75
N THR A 79 4.66 3.04 14.67
CA THR A 79 5.22 4.00 13.71
C THR A 79 6.75 3.87 13.65
N TYR A 80 7.42 4.58 12.73
CA TYR A 80 8.87 4.71 12.68
C TYR A 80 9.33 5.90 11.83
N ASN A 81 10.61 6.25 11.98
CA ASN A 81 11.29 7.20 11.10
C ASN A 81 11.58 6.59 9.74
N TRP A 82 10.78 6.94 8.73
CA TRP A 82 10.94 6.41 7.38
C TRP A 82 12.27 6.76 6.69
N THR A 83 12.96 7.82 7.12
CA THR A 83 14.27 8.23 6.59
C THR A 83 15.47 7.58 7.29
N SER A 84 15.23 6.81 8.36
CA SER A 84 16.27 6.15 9.13
C SER A 84 17.23 5.26 8.31
N PRO A 85 16.84 4.66 7.16
CA PRO A 85 17.80 3.91 6.35
C PRO A 85 18.92 4.76 5.73
N TRP A 86 18.75 6.09 5.64
CA TRP A 86 19.69 7.01 4.99
C TRP A 86 20.30 8.05 5.92
N LYS A 87 19.59 8.46 6.98
CA LYS A 87 20.11 9.44 7.95
C LYS A 87 19.77 9.05 9.38
N LYS A 88 20.77 9.12 10.25
CA LYS A 88 20.58 9.01 11.71
C LYS A 88 20.03 10.32 12.25
N GLY A 89 19.12 10.23 13.21
CA GLY A 89 18.52 11.38 13.88
C GLY A 89 17.00 11.40 13.74
N GLU A 90 16.43 12.56 14.06
CA GLU A 90 14.99 12.78 14.03
C GLU A 90 14.47 12.78 12.58
N GLY A 91 13.44 11.97 12.29
CA GLY A 91 12.81 11.89 10.97
C GLY A 91 11.92 13.08 10.60
N PRO A 92 11.60 13.26 9.31
CA PRO A 92 10.72 14.34 8.86
C PRO A 92 9.25 14.02 9.06
N GLY A 93 8.82 12.75 9.15
CA GLY A 93 7.42 12.34 9.27
C GLY A 93 6.83 12.54 10.67
N LYS A 94 6.88 13.77 11.19
CA LYS A 94 6.50 14.07 12.57
C LYS A 94 5.00 14.27 12.68
N PHE A 95 4.39 13.65 13.68
CA PHE A 95 2.98 13.88 14.02
C PHE A 95 2.76 13.85 15.53
N SER A 96 1.55 14.17 15.96
CA SER A 96 1.13 14.09 17.36
C SER A 96 -0.22 13.39 17.51
N LEU A 97 -0.42 12.76 18.66
CA LEU A 97 -1.65 12.09 19.05
C LEU A 97 -2.41 12.93 20.09
N SER A 98 -3.71 13.08 19.90
CA SER A 98 -4.61 13.67 20.90
C SER A 98 -5.77 12.73 21.23
N VAL A 99 -6.17 12.70 22.49
CA VAL A 99 -7.26 11.86 22.99
C VAL A 99 -8.18 12.72 23.86
N GLY A 100 -9.44 12.86 23.46
CA GLY A 100 -10.41 13.71 24.15
C GLY A 100 -9.99 15.19 24.21
N GLY A 101 -9.31 15.66 23.17
CA GLY A 101 -8.76 17.02 23.09
C GLY A 101 -7.45 17.23 23.85
N LYS A 102 -6.97 16.25 24.63
CA LYS A 102 -5.66 16.31 25.29
C LYS A 102 -4.57 15.81 24.35
N LYS A 103 -3.63 16.68 23.98
CA LYS A 103 -2.41 16.30 23.26
C LYS A 103 -1.52 15.43 24.16
N LEU A 104 -1.01 14.33 23.63
CA LEU A 104 -0.09 13.41 24.31
C LEU A 104 1.38 13.70 23.93
N VAL A 105 2.30 12.78 24.23
CA VAL A 105 3.74 12.94 23.91
C VAL A 105 3.92 13.11 22.40
N SER A 106 4.77 14.06 22.02
CA SER A 106 4.98 14.55 20.66
C SER A 106 6.41 15.09 20.54
N PRO A 107 7.08 14.94 19.38
CA PRO A 107 6.60 14.27 18.17
C PRO A 107 6.70 12.73 18.22
N LEU A 108 5.81 12.07 17.49
CA LEU A 108 5.87 10.64 17.12
C LEU A 108 6.37 10.50 15.68
N GLY A 109 6.81 9.30 15.29
CA GLY A 109 7.27 9.00 13.92
C GLY A 109 8.69 9.48 13.62
N THR A 110 9.42 9.92 14.64
CA THR A 110 10.75 10.54 14.52
C THR A 110 11.90 9.62 14.81
N GLU A 111 11.63 8.46 15.42
CA GLU A 111 12.62 7.49 15.89
C GLU A 111 12.38 6.10 15.32
N GLY A 112 13.33 5.19 15.54
CA GLY A 112 13.27 3.80 15.08
C GLY A 112 13.86 3.58 13.69
N THR A 113 14.42 2.40 13.45
CA THR A 113 14.96 1.99 12.14
C THR A 113 14.05 1.04 11.36
N ALA A 114 12.94 0.69 11.95
CA ALA A 114 11.87 -0.15 11.43
C ALA A 114 10.62 0.11 12.28
N TRP A 115 9.47 -0.37 11.81
CA TRP A 115 8.20 -0.27 12.52
C TRP A 115 8.28 -0.80 13.94
N MET A 116 7.90 0.04 14.89
CA MET A 116 7.98 -0.25 16.32
C MET A 116 6.84 0.44 17.08
N TRP A 117 6.62 -0.01 18.31
CA TRP A 117 5.72 0.66 19.25
C TRP A 117 6.45 1.80 19.95
N GLN A 118 6.06 3.04 19.68
CA GLN A 118 6.54 4.24 20.37
C GLN A 118 5.60 4.58 21.52
N VAL A 119 6.16 5.02 22.64
CA VAL A 119 5.38 5.46 23.80
C VAL A 119 4.78 6.84 23.50
N ALA A 120 3.46 6.91 23.45
CA ALA A 120 2.73 8.17 23.28
C ALA A 120 2.35 8.82 24.62
N GLY A 121 2.61 8.16 25.77
CA GLY A 121 2.42 8.71 27.10
C GLY A 121 1.19 8.12 27.82
N LYS A 122 0.57 8.92 28.70
CA LYS A 122 -0.59 8.50 29.50
C LYS A 122 -1.80 9.43 29.30
N VAL A 123 -3.00 8.85 29.31
CA VAL A 123 -4.26 9.60 29.24
C VAL A 123 -5.24 9.13 30.32
N SER A 124 -5.91 10.08 30.98
CA SER A 124 -7.01 9.78 31.90
C SER A 124 -8.33 9.86 31.13
N VAL A 125 -8.97 8.70 30.93
CA VAL A 125 -10.25 8.56 30.23
C VAL A 125 -11.39 8.73 31.22
N LYS A 126 -12.12 9.85 31.08
CA LYS A 126 -13.31 10.17 31.89
C LYS A 126 -14.62 9.82 31.19
N ASN A 127 -14.63 9.96 29.87
CA ASN A 127 -15.75 9.65 28.98
C ASN A 127 -15.39 8.42 28.16
N LEU A 128 -16.20 7.37 28.22
CA LEU A 128 -15.91 6.12 27.49
C LEU A 128 -15.92 6.35 25.98
N ARG A 129 -16.83 7.18 25.47
CA ARG A 129 -16.78 7.67 24.09
C ARG A 129 -15.87 8.89 24.04
N THR A 130 -14.79 8.77 23.28
CA THR A 130 -13.75 9.78 23.18
C THR A 130 -13.22 9.83 21.75
N VAL A 131 -12.92 11.04 21.26
CA VAL A 131 -12.26 11.21 19.96
C VAL A 131 -10.76 10.99 20.10
N VAL A 132 -10.20 10.18 19.22
CA VAL A 132 -8.77 10.01 18.99
C VAL A 132 -8.40 10.73 17.69
N LYS A 133 -7.31 11.50 17.71
CA LYS A 133 -6.92 12.39 16.60
C LYS A 133 -5.42 12.35 16.34
N LEU A 134 -5.05 12.23 15.07
CA LEU A 134 -3.70 12.41 14.57
C LEU A 134 -3.56 13.79 13.94
N HIS A 135 -2.50 14.51 14.31
CA HIS A 135 -2.17 15.82 13.75
C HIS A 135 -0.77 15.77 13.16
N ASP A 136 -0.67 15.96 11.85
CA ASP A 136 0.60 16.07 11.13
C ASP A 136 1.29 17.40 11.49
N LEU A 137 2.60 17.35 11.71
CA LEU A 137 3.39 18.52 12.10
C LEU A 137 4.27 19.04 10.96
N THR A 138 4.37 18.33 9.84
CA THR A 138 5.45 18.56 8.85
C THR A 138 5.04 18.41 7.39
N GLY A 139 4.07 17.55 7.06
CA GLY A 139 3.73 17.25 5.67
C GLY A 139 4.69 16.28 4.98
N PHE A 140 5.60 15.62 5.70
CA PHE A 140 6.60 14.73 5.13
C PHE A 140 6.42 13.27 5.57
N ASP A 141 5.27 12.70 5.23
CA ASP A 141 5.04 11.26 5.25
C ASP A 141 5.10 10.65 6.66
N GLY A 142 4.54 11.37 7.64
CA GLY A 142 4.27 10.80 8.97
C GLY A 142 3.37 9.57 8.88
N ARG A 143 3.69 8.51 9.62
CA ARG A 143 3.02 7.20 9.49
C ARG A 143 2.41 6.78 10.80
N CYS A 144 1.16 6.32 10.76
CA CYS A 144 0.51 5.72 11.92
C CYS A 144 -0.17 4.43 11.47
N ASP A 145 0.28 3.30 12.00
CA ASP A 145 -0.30 1.99 11.72
C ASP A 145 -1.42 1.68 12.71
N ALA A 146 -1.11 1.69 14.01
CA ALA A 146 -2.09 1.35 15.04
C ALA A 146 -1.82 2.11 16.34
N ILE A 147 -2.87 2.23 17.15
CA ILE A 147 -2.84 2.87 18.47
C ILE A 147 -3.36 1.86 19.49
N TYR A 148 -2.56 1.61 20.53
CA TYR A 148 -2.90 0.70 21.60
C TYR A 148 -3.00 1.44 22.93
N PHE A 149 -4.09 1.20 23.62
CA PHE A 149 -4.39 1.71 24.95
C PHE A 149 -4.50 0.53 25.92
N THR A 150 -3.79 0.60 27.04
CA THR A 150 -3.86 -0.43 28.10
C THR A 150 -3.82 0.23 29.47
N THR A 151 -4.51 -0.34 30.44
CA THR A 151 -4.41 0.05 31.86
C THR A 151 -3.18 -0.55 32.56
N GLU A 152 -2.48 -1.48 31.89
CA GLU A 152 -1.29 -2.15 32.40
C GLU A 152 0.00 -1.52 31.86
N GLU A 153 0.85 -1.02 32.77
CA GLU A 153 2.13 -0.40 32.42
C GLU A 153 3.08 -1.40 31.76
N GLY A 154 3.71 -1.00 30.65
CA GLY A 154 4.72 -1.82 29.99
C GLY A 154 4.16 -2.98 29.16
N ARG A 155 2.84 -3.16 29.12
CA ARG A 155 2.21 -4.13 28.22
C ARG A 155 2.19 -3.56 26.79
N ILE A 156 3.09 -4.06 25.96
CA ILE A 156 3.27 -3.63 24.57
C ILE A 156 2.85 -4.78 23.64
N PRO A 157 2.12 -4.52 22.54
CA PRO A 157 1.82 -5.57 21.57
C PRO A 157 3.11 -6.13 20.93
N PRO A 158 3.09 -7.39 20.45
CA PRO A 158 4.27 -7.99 19.84
C PRO A 158 4.68 -7.26 18.56
N SER A 159 5.99 -7.29 18.26
CA SER A 159 6.55 -6.78 17.00
C SER A 159 6.78 -7.87 15.96
N ASP A 160 6.80 -9.14 16.35
CA ASP A 160 6.84 -10.27 15.41
C ASP A 160 5.54 -10.31 14.60
N MET A 161 5.65 -10.46 13.29
CA MET A 161 4.50 -10.32 12.38
C MET A 161 3.42 -11.37 12.60
N LYS A 162 3.79 -12.62 12.90
CA LYS A 162 2.79 -13.68 13.14
C LYS A 162 2.08 -13.47 14.48
N GLN A 163 2.84 -13.09 15.50
CA GLN A 163 2.26 -12.78 16.82
C GLN A 163 1.40 -11.51 16.78
N LEU A 164 1.80 -10.50 16.00
CA LEU A 164 1.03 -9.27 15.82
C LEU A 164 -0.28 -9.54 15.08
N GLU A 165 -0.26 -10.36 14.02
CA GLU A 165 -1.47 -10.79 13.34
C GLU A 165 -2.42 -11.53 14.31
N ALA A 166 -1.91 -12.49 15.09
CA ALA A 166 -2.72 -13.19 16.09
C ALA A 166 -3.29 -12.23 17.16
N PHE A 167 -2.49 -11.24 17.59
CA PHE A 167 -2.93 -10.20 18.51
C PHE A 167 -4.07 -9.35 17.91
N ARG A 168 -3.91 -8.89 16.66
CA ARG A 168 -4.91 -8.10 15.92
C ARG A 168 -6.24 -8.82 15.80
N ARG A 169 -6.21 -10.07 15.31
CA ARG A 169 -7.43 -10.88 15.17
C ARG A 169 -8.18 -11.01 16.48
N LYS A 170 -7.46 -11.26 17.58
CA LYS A 170 -8.04 -11.36 18.92
C LYS A 170 -8.59 -10.02 19.42
N ALA A 171 -7.85 -8.93 19.23
CA ALA A 171 -8.23 -7.59 19.70
C ALA A 171 -9.45 -7.04 18.96
N LEU A 172 -9.58 -7.34 17.66
CA LEU A 172 -10.65 -6.87 16.79
C LEU A 172 -11.83 -7.86 16.69
N GLY A 173 -11.72 -9.03 17.31
CA GLY A 173 -12.78 -10.03 17.33
C GLY A 173 -13.08 -10.63 15.96
N PHE A 174 -12.05 -10.80 15.11
CA PHE A 174 -12.24 -11.44 13.82
C PHE A 174 -12.53 -12.94 13.97
N PRO A 175 -13.44 -13.50 13.14
CA PRO A 175 -13.73 -14.93 13.18
C PRO A 175 -12.51 -15.73 12.72
N ASP A 176 -12.42 -17.01 13.12
CA ASP A 176 -11.35 -17.89 12.65
C ASP A 176 -11.50 -18.20 11.14
N ASP A 177 -12.74 -18.34 10.67
CA ASP A 177 -13.06 -18.61 9.27
C ASP A 177 -13.67 -17.39 8.57
N ALA A 178 -13.18 -17.09 7.37
CA ALA A 178 -13.73 -16.01 6.54
C ALA A 178 -15.06 -16.42 5.88
N PRO A 179 -16.12 -15.59 5.95
CA PRO A 179 -17.40 -15.86 5.31
C PRO A 179 -17.27 -15.92 3.78
N LEU A 180 -18.13 -16.73 3.15
CA LEU A 180 -18.19 -16.83 1.68
C LEU A 180 -18.71 -15.53 1.05
N ALA A 181 -18.03 -15.07 0.01
CA ALA A 181 -18.40 -13.90 -0.80
C ALA A 181 -19.44 -14.22 -1.90
N GLY A 182 -19.89 -15.48 -1.98
CA GLY A 182 -20.81 -15.99 -3.00
C GLY A 182 -20.20 -17.10 -3.84
N GLN A 183 -21.00 -17.61 -4.79
CA GLN A 183 -20.57 -18.59 -5.79
C GLN A 183 -20.23 -17.89 -7.10
N TYR A 184 -19.10 -18.25 -7.70
CA TYR A 184 -18.57 -17.70 -8.94
C TYR A 184 -18.02 -18.81 -9.84
N ASP A 185 -18.01 -18.57 -11.15
CA ASP A 185 -17.38 -19.43 -12.14
C ASP A 185 -15.89 -19.07 -12.33
N LEU A 186 -15.54 -17.81 -12.11
CA LEU A 186 -14.18 -17.30 -12.19
C LEU A 186 -13.92 -16.26 -11.10
N VAL A 187 -12.80 -16.39 -10.40
CA VAL A 187 -12.25 -15.33 -9.53
C VAL A 187 -11.05 -14.70 -10.20
N VAL A 188 -11.12 -13.41 -10.48
CA VAL A 188 -10.00 -12.61 -11.00
C VAL A 188 -9.46 -11.73 -9.88
N VAL A 189 -8.16 -11.80 -9.61
CA VAL A 189 -7.52 -11.03 -8.54
C VAL A 189 -6.60 -9.98 -9.14
N GLY A 190 -6.95 -8.71 -8.96
CA GLY A 190 -6.28 -7.52 -9.49
C GLY A 190 -7.09 -6.87 -10.62
N ALA A 191 -7.63 -5.67 -10.39
CA ALA A 191 -8.38 -4.92 -11.40
C ALA A 191 -7.49 -3.94 -12.20
N GLY A 192 -6.28 -4.40 -12.57
CA GLY A 192 -5.47 -3.73 -13.59
C GLY A 192 -6.05 -3.94 -15.00
N ILE A 193 -5.41 -3.37 -16.02
CA ILE A 193 -5.83 -3.50 -17.42
C ILE A 193 -6.06 -4.96 -17.83
N ALA A 194 -5.15 -5.86 -17.45
CA ALA A 194 -5.27 -7.29 -17.73
C ALA A 194 -6.46 -7.94 -17.01
N GLY A 195 -6.62 -7.70 -15.70
CA GLY A 195 -7.69 -8.32 -14.92
C GLY A 195 -9.08 -7.78 -15.24
N MET A 196 -9.21 -6.48 -15.52
CA MET A 196 -10.45 -5.91 -16.07
C MET A 196 -10.82 -6.60 -17.40
N SER A 197 -9.85 -6.76 -18.30
CA SER A 197 -10.06 -7.42 -19.59
C SER A 197 -10.47 -8.88 -19.43
N ALA A 198 -9.80 -9.63 -18.55
CA ALA A 198 -10.10 -11.02 -18.27
C ALA A 198 -11.50 -11.19 -17.67
N ALA A 199 -11.86 -10.35 -16.69
CA ALA A 199 -13.16 -10.40 -16.03
C ALA A 199 -14.32 -10.12 -17.00
N VAL A 200 -14.20 -9.05 -17.80
CA VAL A 200 -15.26 -8.68 -18.76
C VAL A 200 -15.36 -9.69 -19.90
N SER A 201 -14.24 -10.20 -20.40
CA SER A 201 -14.25 -11.25 -21.43
C SER A 201 -14.99 -12.50 -20.94
N ALA A 202 -14.67 -12.99 -19.74
CA ALA A 202 -15.35 -14.13 -19.14
C ALA A 202 -16.84 -13.86 -18.87
N ALA A 203 -17.17 -12.67 -18.38
CA ALA A 203 -18.55 -12.26 -18.13
C ALA A 203 -19.42 -12.24 -19.39
N ARG A 204 -18.88 -11.71 -20.49
CA ARG A 204 -19.55 -11.68 -21.81
C ARG A 204 -19.69 -13.08 -22.44
N LEU A 205 -18.84 -14.03 -22.04
CA LEU A 205 -18.98 -15.46 -22.38
C LEU A 205 -19.96 -16.22 -21.46
N GLY A 206 -20.57 -15.53 -20.48
CA GLY A 206 -21.62 -16.08 -19.62
C GLY A 206 -21.15 -16.52 -18.23
N CYS A 207 -19.86 -16.38 -17.89
CA CYS A 207 -19.35 -16.71 -16.56
C CYS A 207 -19.76 -15.66 -15.53
N LYS A 208 -20.14 -16.08 -14.32
CA LYS A 208 -20.26 -15.19 -13.17
C LYS A 208 -18.88 -14.96 -12.55
N VAL A 209 -18.44 -13.71 -12.50
CA VAL A 209 -17.06 -13.33 -12.14
C VAL A 209 -17.02 -12.54 -10.84
N ALA A 210 -16.12 -12.90 -9.92
CA ALA A 210 -15.67 -12.02 -8.85
C ALA A 210 -14.38 -11.33 -9.29
N LEU A 211 -14.37 -10.00 -9.36
CA LEU A 211 -13.16 -9.21 -9.64
C LEU A 211 -12.72 -8.51 -8.34
N ILE A 212 -11.59 -8.93 -7.80
CA ILE A 212 -11.06 -8.45 -6.51
C ILE A 212 -9.96 -7.42 -6.76
N ASN A 213 -10.01 -6.26 -6.10
CA ASN A 213 -9.00 -5.21 -6.20
C ASN A 213 -8.63 -4.66 -4.82
N ASP A 214 -7.34 -4.51 -4.56
CA ASP A 214 -6.82 -4.09 -3.26
C ASP A 214 -6.90 -2.58 -3.01
N ARG A 215 -7.33 -1.80 -4.00
CA ARG A 215 -7.45 -0.34 -3.93
C ARG A 215 -8.87 0.13 -4.24
N PRO A 216 -9.22 1.38 -3.87
CA PRO A 216 -10.51 1.95 -4.21
C PRO A 216 -10.62 2.32 -5.70
N VAL A 217 -9.50 2.37 -6.42
CA VAL A 217 -9.43 2.74 -7.84
C VAL A 217 -8.95 1.55 -8.67
N ILE A 218 -9.60 1.32 -9.81
CA ILE A 218 -9.25 0.29 -10.80
C ILE A 218 -8.35 0.85 -11.91
N GLY A 219 -7.80 -0.02 -12.76
CA GLY A 219 -6.89 0.34 -13.85
C GLY A 219 -5.41 0.08 -13.53
N GLY A 220 -5.08 -0.36 -12.31
CA GLY A 220 -3.72 -0.72 -11.93
C GLY A 220 -2.78 0.48 -12.02
N ASN A 221 -1.66 0.35 -12.73
CA ASN A 221 -0.72 1.45 -12.96
C ASN A 221 -1.31 2.60 -13.78
N ASN A 222 -2.40 2.36 -14.55
CA ASN A 222 -3.13 3.38 -15.30
C ASN A 222 -4.28 4.05 -14.51
N SER A 223 -4.28 3.89 -13.20
CA SER A 223 -5.13 4.67 -12.30
C SER A 223 -4.56 6.08 -12.07
N SER A 224 -5.41 7.00 -11.62
CA SER A 224 -4.96 8.32 -11.15
C SER A 224 -4.07 8.28 -9.90
N GLU A 225 -3.99 7.14 -9.20
CA GLU A 225 -3.11 6.95 -8.03
C GLU A 225 -1.65 6.76 -8.43
N ILE A 226 -1.39 6.11 -9.58
CA ILE A 226 -0.04 5.71 -10.03
C ILE A 226 0.41 6.50 -11.26
N ARG A 227 -0.52 6.81 -12.16
CA ARG A 227 -0.35 7.76 -13.27
C ARG A 227 0.62 7.32 -14.39
N VAL A 228 0.63 6.02 -14.72
CA VAL A 228 1.28 5.52 -15.94
C VAL A 228 0.26 5.50 -17.07
N HIS A 229 0.60 6.06 -18.22
CA HIS A 229 -0.32 6.08 -19.37
C HIS A 229 -0.68 4.66 -19.85
N LEU A 230 -1.87 4.52 -20.42
CA LEU A 230 -2.24 3.30 -21.13
C LEU A 230 -1.55 3.32 -22.49
N GLY A 231 -0.63 2.37 -22.70
CA GLY A 231 0.11 2.23 -23.95
C GLY A 231 -0.07 0.84 -24.57
N GLY A 232 0.65 0.60 -25.66
CA GLY A 232 0.60 -0.64 -26.44
C GLY A 232 0.04 -0.43 -27.84
N ARG A 233 0.41 -1.31 -28.78
CA ARG A 233 -0.18 -1.33 -30.12
C ARG A 233 -1.45 -2.17 -30.10
N ILE A 234 -2.50 -1.65 -30.70
CA ILE A 234 -3.79 -2.32 -30.88
C ILE A 234 -4.03 -2.52 -32.38
N GLU A 235 -4.83 -3.50 -32.74
CA GLU A 235 -5.17 -3.82 -34.15
C GLU A 235 -3.96 -4.13 -35.06
N GLU A 236 -2.86 -4.61 -34.48
CA GLU A 236 -1.60 -4.85 -35.18
C GLU A 236 -1.74 -5.99 -36.20
N GLY A 237 -1.50 -5.69 -37.48
CA GLY A 237 -1.50 -6.68 -38.56
C GLY A 237 -2.83 -7.42 -38.68
N VAL A 238 -2.80 -8.74 -38.52
CA VAL A 238 -3.96 -9.65 -38.61
C VAL A 238 -4.84 -9.64 -37.36
N TYR A 239 -4.36 -9.08 -36.25
CA TYR A 239 -5.05 -9.11 -34.96
C TYR A 239 -5.96 -7.89 -34.78
N LYS A 240 -6.97 -7.73 -35.64
CA LYS A 240 -7.88 -6.57 -35.64
C LYS A 240 -8.69 -6.39 -34.36
N GLU A 241 -8.91 -7.47 -33.61
CA GLU A 241 -9.63 -7.41 -32.33
C GLU A 241 -8.70 -7.12 -31.13
N LEU A 242 -7.37 -7.12 -31.33
CA LEU A 242 -6.43 -6.82 -30.26
C LEU A 242 -6.63 -5.39 -29.78
N GLY A 243 -6.98 -5.23 -28.50
CA GLY A 243 -7.26 -3.92 -27.92
C GLY A 243 -8.73 -3.49 -27.98
N GLY A 244 -9.65 -4.35 -28.44
CA GLY A 244 -11.08 -4.03 -28.55
C GLY A 244 -11.67 -3.52 -27.24
N LEU A 245 -11.43 -4.22 -26.12
CA LEU A 245 -11.90 -3.77 -24.79
C LEU A 245 -11.22 -2.47 -24.36
N GLN A 246 -9.91 -2.33 -24.60
CA GLN A 246 -9.17 -1.12 -24.24
C GLN A 246 -9.70 0.13 -24.95
N LYS A 247 -10.29 0.00 -26.15
CA LYS A 247 -10.97 1.11 -26.82
C LYS A 247 -12.27 1.53 -26.13
N GLU A 248 -12.93 0.62 -25.42
CA GLU A 248 -14.19 0.91 -24.71
C GLU A 248 -13.95 1.73 -23.44
N PHE A 249 -12.91 1.40 -22.66
CA PHE A 249 -12.66 2.01 -21.35
C PHE A 249 -11.39 2.86 -21.24
N GLY A 250 -10.49 2.77 -22.22
CA GLY A 250 -9.19 3.46 -22.19
C GLY A 250 -9.36 4.98 -22.16
N PRO A 251 -8.44 5.70 -21.48
CA PRO A 251 -8.51 7.16 -21.41
C PRO A 251 -8.35 7.81 -22.78
N GLU A 252 -9.03 8.94 -23.03
CA GLU A 252 -8.88 9.69 -24.28
C GLU A 252 -7.54 10.43 -24.38
N LYS A 253 -6.97 10.78 -23.22
CA LYS A 253 -5.69 11.48 -23.11
C LYS A 253 -4.59 10.52 -22.69
N GLY A 254 -3.41 10.72 -23.28
CA GLY A 254 -2.19 10.02 -22.89
C GLY A 254 -1.28 10.85 -21.98
N GLY A 255 -0.11 10.27 -21.67
CA GLY A 255 0.96 10.93 -20.91
C GLY A 255 1.11 10.41 -19.48
N ASN A 256 2.35 10.40 -19.00
CA ASN A 256 2.68 10.01 -17.64
C ASN A 256 2.71 11.23 -16.71
N ALA A 257 2.54 11.02 -15.41
CA ALA A 257 2.56 12.08 -14.39
C ALA A 257 1.62 13.27 -14.69
N GLN A 258 0.55 13.03 -15.45
CA GLN A 258 -0.47 14.03 -15.78
C GLN A 258 -1.49 14.25 -14.64
N PRO A 259 -2.35 15.27 -14.71
CA PRO A 259 -3.48 15.42 -13.77
C PRO A 259 -4.36 14.16 -13.69
N ALA A 260 -5.02 13.96 -12.55
CA ALA A 260 -5.78 12.73 -12.26
C ALA A 260 -6.89 12.47 -13.29
N GLU A 261 -7.48 13.53 -13.84
CA GLU A 261 -8.60 13.49 -14.78
C GLU A 261 -8.21 12.84 -16.11
N ASN A 262 -6.93 12.89 -16.51
CA ASN A 262 -6.47 12.27 -17.74
C ASN A 262 -6.54 10.73 -17.71
N TYR A 263 -6.66 10.12 -16.53
CA TYR A 263 -6.74 8.67 -16.39
C TYR A 263 -8.19 8.17 -16.48
N GLU A 264 -9.19 9.05 -16.35
CA GLU A 264 -10.62 8.70 -16.53
C GLU A 264 -11.09 7.51 -15.67
N ASP A 265 -10.71 7.46 -14.39
CA ASP A 265 -11.03 6.32 -13.52
C ASP A 265 -12.54 6.04 -13.40
N GLN A 266 -13.37 7.09 -13.41
CA GLN A 266 -14.83 6.95 -13.40
C GLN A 266 -15.35 6.28 -14.67
N LYS A 267 -14.78 6.58 -15.85
CA LYS A 267 -15.14 5.92 -17.11
C LYS A 267 -14.86 4.42 -17.06
N LYS A 268 -13.71 4.03 -16.49
CA LYS A 268 -13.37 2.61 -16.28
C LYS A 268 -14.39 1.93 -15.36
N LEU A 269 -14.77 2.61 -14.28
CA LEU A 269 -15.72 2.09 -13.29
C LEU A 269 -17.12 1.95 -13.88
N ASP A 270 -17.61 2.96 -14.59
CA ASP A 270 -18.92 2.96 -15.25
C ASP A 270 -18.98 1.89 -16.35
N TRP A 271 -17.91 1.74 -17.14
CA TRP A 271 -17.79 0.67 -18.13
C TRP A 271 -17.91 -0.70 -17.48
N LEU A 272 -17.19 -0.95 -16.38
CA LEU A 272 -17.23 -2.22 -15.66
C LEU A 272 -18.59 -2.46 -14.97
N ALA A 273 -19.22 -1.42 -14.45
CA ALA A 273 -20.52 -1.50 -13.78
C ALA A 273 -21.66 -1.90 -14.74
N ASN A 274 -21.50 -1.70 -16.05
CA ASN A 274 -22.45 -2.17 -17.06
C ASN A 274 -22.39 -3.69 -17.29
N GLU A 275 -21.38 -4.38 -16.77
CA GLU A 275 -21.20 -5.82 -16.93
C GLU A 275 -21.95 -6.60 -15.85
N LYS A 276 -23.15 -7.09 -16.19
CA LYS A 276 -24.09 -7.74 -15.25
C LYS A 276 -23.52 -8.97 -14.53
N ASN A 277 -22.57 -9.66 -15.15
CA ASN A 277 -21.99 -10.88 -14.61
C ASN A 277 -20.68 -10.64 -13.83
N VAL A 278 -20.23 -9.39 -13.70
CA VAL A 278 -19.05 -9.04 -12.88
C VAL A 278 -19.50 -8.46 -11.55
N THR A 279 -19.05 -9.06 -10.45
CA THR A 279 -19.15 -8.48 -9.12
C THR A 279 -17.78 -7.94 -8.72
N LEU A 280 -17.67 -6.61 -8.58
CA LEU A 280 -16.44 -5.93 -8.21
C LEU A 280 -16.30 -5.81 -6.68
N PHE A 281 -15.15 -6.22 -6.16
CA PHE A 281 -14.76 -6.11 -4.76
C PHE A 281 -13.57 -5.16 -4.62
N LEU A 282 -13.85 -3.87 -4.40
CA LEU A 282 -12.83 -2.85 -4.14
C LEU A 282 -12.34 -2.91 -2.69
N ASN A 283 -11.12 -2.43 -2.47
CA ASN A 283 -10.47 -2.44 -1.15
C ASN A 283 -10.38 -3.84 -0.54
N TYR A 284 -10.17 -4.89 -1.33
CA TYR A 284 -9.90 -6.25 -0.84
C TYR A 284 -8.55 -6.74 -1.34
N ARG A 285 -7.62 -6.99 -0.42
CA ARG A 285 -6.33 -7.62 -0.74
C ARG A 285 -6.39 -9.12 -0.53
N ALA A 286 -6.03 -9.90 -1.53
CA ALA A 286 -5.84 -11.34 -1.36
C ALA A 286 -4.66 -11.62 -0.42
N ILE A 287 -4.91 -12.41 0.62
CA ILE A 287 -3.94 -12.72 1.69
C ILE A 287 -3.68 -14.23 1.83
N GLY A 288 -4.47 -15.07 1.18
CA GLY A 288 -4.34 -16.52 1.30
C GLY A 288 -5.04 -17.28 0.19
N VAL A 289 -4.62 -18.52 0.00
CA VAL A 289 -5.27 -19.48 -0.91
C VAL A 289 -5.45 -20.81 -0.18
N THR A 290 -6.56 -21.49 -0.48
CA THR A 290 -6.80 -22.87 -0.03
C THR A 290 -6.70 -23.80 -1.23
N LYS A 291 -6.04 -24.94 -1.05
CA LYS A 291 -5.86 -25.94 -2.10
C LYS A 291 -6.39 -27.31 -1.66
N ASP A 292 -6.85 -28.07 -2.65
CA ASP A 292 -7.01 -29.52 -2.57
C ASP A 292 -5.97 -30.16 -3.50
N GLY A 293 -4.92 -30.75 -2.91
CA GLY A 293 -3.71 -31.12 -3.65
C GLY A 293 -3.10 -29.94 -4.40
N ASN A 294 -3.10 -30.03 -5.73
CA ASN A 294 -2.58 -28.99 -6.63
C ASN A 294 -3.66 -28.05 -7.18
N LYS A 295 -4.93 -28.24 -6.80
CA LYS A 295 -6.04 -27.42 -7.27
C LYS A 295 -6.36 -26.32 -6.26
N ILE A 296 -6.36 -25.07 -6.69
CA ILE A 296 -6.87 -23.95 -5.89
C ILE A 296 -8.39 -24.11 -5.76
N THR A 297 -8.91 -23.99 -4.54
CA THR A 297 -10.34 -24.12 -4.22
C THR A 297 -10.93 -22.80 -3.75
N SER A 298 -10.13 -21.95 -3.09
CA SER A 298 -10.55 -20.60 -2.72
C SER A 298 -9.40 -19.62 -2.58
N VAL A 299 -9.72 -18.34 -2.73
CA VAL A 299 -8.88 -17.20 -2.33
C VAL A 299 -9.52 -16.53 -1.11
N THR A 300 -8.73 -16.20 -0.09
CA THR A 300 -9.17 -15.36 1.03
C THR A 300 -8.63 -13.94 0.82
N ALA A 301 -9.52 -12.95 0.89
CA ALA A 301 -9.15 -11.54 0.80
C ALA A 301 -9.61 -10.75 2.04
N ARG A 302 -8.81 -9.75 2.43
CA ARG A 302 -9.04 -8.87 3.58
C ARG A 302 -9.40 -7.48 3.10
N HIS A 303 -10.48 -6.91 3.65
CA HIS A 303 -10.84 -5.54 3.37
C HIS A 303 -9.84 -4.57 3.99
N ILE A 304 -9.29 -3.64 3.21
CA ILE A 304 -8.21 -2.72 3.60
C ILE A 304 -8.57 -1.99 4.90
N GLU A 305 -9.69 -1.28 4.96
CA GLU A 305 -9.97 -0.40 6.12
C GLU A 305 -10.64 -1.08 7.31
N SER A 306 -11.27 -2.24 7.11
CA SER A 306 -12.09 -2.88 8.16
C SER A 306 -11.47 -4.15 8.72
N GLY A 307 -10.41 -4.65 8.06
CA GLY A 307 -9.77 -5.94 8.37
C GLY A 307 -10.67 -7.16 8.17
N LYS A 308 -11.94 -6.99 7.76
CA LYS A 308 -12.88 -8.11 7.54
C LYS A 308 -12.41 -8.96 6.38
N GLU A 309 -12.39 -10.27 6.60
CA GLU A 309 -12.00 -11.24 5.58
C GLU A 309 -13.23 -11.80 4.85
N GLN A 310 -13.02 -12.20 3.60
CA GLN A 310 -13.98 -12.89 2.76
C GLN A 310 -13.28 -14.01 1.99
N LYS A 311 -13.98 -15.13 1.81
CA LYS A 311 -13.53 -16.29 1.04
C LYS A 311 -14.26 -16.35 -0.31
N PHE A 312 -13.50 -16.53 -1.38
CA PHE A 312 -13.97 -16.55 -2.76
C PHE A 312 -13.71 -17.93 -3.37
N GLU A 313 -14.78 -18.67 -3.66
CA GLU A 313 -14.73 -20.02 -4.24
C GLU A 313 -15.15 -19.97 -5.71
N ALA A 314 -14.37 -20.65 -6.55
CA ALA A 314 -14.63 -20.82 -7.97
C ALA A 314 -13.90 -22.06 -8.52
N PRO A 315 -14.34 -22.62 -9.66
CA PRO A 315 -13.59 -23.66 -10.35
C PRO A 315 -12.32 -23.12 -11.03
N LEU A 316 -12.27 -21.82 -11.36
CA LEU A 316 -11.16 -21.17 -12.06
C LEU A 316 -10.72 -19.88 -11.36
N PHE A 317 -9.43 -19.57 -11.46
CA PHE A 317 -8.81 -18.37 -10.89
C PHE A 317 -7.89 -17.71 -11.92
N SER A 318 -7.86 -16.38 -11.95
CA SER A 318 -6.92 -15.60 -12.75
C SER A 318 -6.11 -14.68 -11.84
N ASP A 319 -4.80 -14.91 -11.79
CA ASP A 319 -3.86 -14.06 -11.07
C ASP A 319 -3.48 -12.86 -11.96
N CYS A 320 -4.04 -11.70 -11.63
CA CYS A 320 -3.78 -10.43 -12.31
C CYS A 320 -3.23 -9.39 -11.33
N THR A 321 -2.56 -9.83 -10.25
CA THR A 321 -2.07 -8.92 -9.19
C THR A 321 -0.85 -8.10 -9.61
N GLY A 322 -0.21 -8.45 -10.72
CA GLY A 322 1.08 -7.91 -11.15
C GLY A 322 2.28 -8.50 -10.40
N ASP A 323 2.05 -9.09 -9.23
CA ASP A 323 3.08 -9.69 -8.36
C ASP A 323 3.09 -11.23 -8.38
N GLY A 324 2.19 -11.85 -9.16
CA GLY A 324 1.98 -13.31 -9.14
C GLY A 324 1.61 -13.80 -7.75
N THR A 325 0.83 -13.01 -7.00
CA THR A 325 0.58 -13.23 -5.57
C THR A 325 -0.17 -14.53 -5.32
N ILE A 326 -1.19 -14.82 -6.12
CA ILE A 326 -2.02 -16.01 -5.96
C ILE A 326 -1.22 -17.25 -6.35
N GLY A 327 -0.46 -17.19 -7.45
CA GLY A 327 0.44 -18.27 -7.84
C GLY A 327 1.50 -18.55 -6.76
N TYR A 328 2.13 -17.51 -6.23
CA TYR A 328 3.10 -17.62 -5.14
C TYR A 328 2.48 -18.25 -3.88
N LEU A 329 1.32 -17.77 -3.44
CA LEU A 329 0.62 -18.31 -2.28
C LEU A 329 0.17 -19.77 -2.50
N ALA A 330 -0.13 -20.13 -3.76
CA ALA A 330 -0.44 -21.50 -4.15
C ALA A 330 0.80 -22.42 -4.19
N GLY A 331 2.00 -21.86 -4.05
CA GLY A 331 3.26 -22.61 -4.13
C GLY A 331 3.68 -22.93 -5.56
N ALA A 332 3.23 -22.15 -6.54
CA ALA A 332 3.72 -22.26 -7.91
C ALA A 332 5.19 -21.81 -8.00
N ASP A 333 5.93 -22.43 -8.91
CA ASP A 333 7.28 -22.00 -9.22
C ASP A 333 7.27 -20.60 -9.83
N PHE A 334 8.27 -19.79 -9.48
CA PHE A 334 8.44 -18.45 -10.00
C PHE A 334 9.92 -18.10 -10.08
N ARG A 335 10.22 -17.08 -10.89
CA ARG A 335 11.53 -16.44 -10.96
C ARG A 335 11.40 -14.93 -10.87
N MET A 336 12.51 -14.26 -10.57
CA MET A 336 12.59 -12.80 -10.51
C MET A 336 13.98 -12.36 -10.93
N GLY A 337 14.06 -11.26 -11.68
CA GLY A 337 15.31 -10.70 -12.18
C GLY A 337 15.54 -11.01 -13.65
N ARG A 338 16.80 -11.24 -14.04
CA ARG A 338 17.19 -11.55 -15.42
C ARG A 338 17.91 -12.89 -15.47
N GLU A 339 17.58 -13.67 -16.48
CA GLU A 339 18.18 -14.98 -16.74
C GLU A 339 19.56 -14.84 -17.37
N ALA A 340 20.37 -15.89 -17.25
CA ALA A 340 21.69 -15.89 -17.86
C ALA A 340 21.57 -16.13 -19.37
N LYS A 341 22.45 -15.51 -20.15
CA LYS A 341 22.60 -15.76 -21.58
C LYS A 341 22.71 -17.25 -21.93
N SER A 342 23.38 -18.05 -21.10
CA SER A 342 23.53 -19.49 -21.31
C SER A 342 22.25 -20.31 -21.13
N GLU A 343 21.22 -19.75 -20.49
CA GLU A 343 19.95 -20.45 -20.22
C GLU A 343 19.08 -20.55 -21.48
N PHE A 344 18.98 -19.46 -22.24
CA PHE A 344 18.13 -19.39 -23.44
C PHE A 344 18.89 -19.03 -24.73
N GLY A 345 20.19 -18.79 -24.66
CA GLY A 345 21.02 -18.38 -25.81
C GLY A 345 20.76 -16.93 -26.25
N GLU A 346 20.20 -16.10 -25.36
CA GLU A 346 19.76 -14.73 -25.63
C GLU A 346 20.93 -13.75 -25.59
N SER A 347 21.11 -13.00 -26.67
CA SER A 347 22.34 -12.22 -26.88
C SER A 347 22.43 -10.99 -25.98
N ILE A 348 21.26 -10.46 -25.59
CA ILE A 348 21.09 -9.26 -24.77
C ILE A 348 20.98 -9.57 -23.26
N ALA A 349 20.84 -10.84 -22.89
CA ALA A 349 20.79 -11.29 -21.50
C ALA A 349 22.17 -11.16 -20.83
N PRO A 350 22.24 -10.96 -19.50
CA PRO A 350 23.51 -10.88 -18.78
C PRO A 350 24.27 -12.21 -18.82
N GLU A 351 25.59 -12.16 -18.71
CA GLU A 351 26.44 -13.37 -18.67
C GLU A 351 26.14 -14.28 -17.47
N LYS A 352 25.67 -13.69 -16.36
CA LYS A 352 25.19 -14.42 -15.18
C LYS A 352 23.81 -13.90 -14.82
N ALA A 353 22.93 -14.82 -14.44
CA ALA A 353 21.63 -14.44 -13.91
C ALA A 353 21.79 -13.54 -12.68
N ASP A 354 20.91 -12.55 -12.57
CA ASP A 354 20.89 -11.63 -11.44
C ASP A 354 19.46 -11.27 -11.05
N LYS A 355 19.33 -10.52 -9.97
CA LYS A 355 18.03 -10.11 -9.41
C LYS A 355 17.57 -8.75 -9.95
N MET A 356 18.24 -8.20 -10.97
CA MET A 356 17.92 -6.87 -11.45
C MET A 356 16.55 -6.88 -12.11
N THR A 357 15.71 -5.94 -11.71
CA THR A 357 14.37 -5.71 -12.26
C THR A 357 14.26 -4.26 -12.71
N MET A 358 13.22 -3.93 -13.47
CA MET A 358 12.83 -2.52 -13.63
C MET A 358 12.51 -1.89 -12.27
N GLY A 359 12.80 -0.60 -12.13
CA GLY A 359 12.54 0.12 -10.88
C GLY A 359 11.06 0.36 -10.65
N ALA A 360 10.72 0.79 -9.43
CA ALA A 360 9.39 1.29 -9.11
C ALA A 360 9.33 2.80 -9.37
N SER A 361 8.33 3.25 -10.12
CA SER A 361 8.20 4.68 -10.43
C SER A 361 7.59 5.45 -9.26
N VAL A 362 8.23 6.54 -8.85
CA VAL A 362 7.70 7.55 -7.93
C VAL A 362 7.56 8.86 -8.70
N GLN A 363 6.44 8.97 -9.40
CA GLN A 363 6.17 10.09 -10.31
C GLN A 363 5.78 11.34 -9.53
N TRP A 364 6.02 12.51 -10.12
CA TRP A 364 5.67 13.78 -9.49
C TRP A 364 5.57 14.90 -10.52
N TYR A 365 4.87 15.98 -10.18
CA TYR A 365 4.95 17.24 -10.91
C TYR A 365 4.82 18.42 -9.97
N SER A 366 5.33 19.56 -10.45
CA SER A 366 5.10 20.85 -9.85
C SER A 366 4.01 21.63 -10.57
N VAL A 367 3.39 22.59 -9.88
CA VAL A 367 2.40 23.53 -10.44
C VAL A 367 2.88 24.95 -10.22
N ASP A 368 2.55 25.85 -11.15
CA ASP A 368 2.78 27.29 -10.98
C ASP A 368 1.61 27.92 -10.23
N ASN A 369 1.90 28.56 -9.09
CA ASN A 369 0.88 29.24 -8.29
C ASN A 369 0.69 30.71 -8.69
N GLY A 370 1.41 31.19 -9.71
CA GLY A 370 1.42 32.60 -10.15
C GLY A 370 2.11 33.56 -9.16
N ARG A 371 2.55 33.06 -8.00
CA ARG A 371 3.23 33.83 -6.94
C ARG A 371 4.30 32.98 -6.27
N SER A 372 5.29 33.66 -5.68
CA SER A 372 6.38 33.00 -4.97
C SER A 372 5.86 32.05 -3.89
N SER A 373 6.43 30.86 -3.83
CA SER A 373 6.12 29.83 -2.81
C SER A 373 7.41 29.35 -2.15
N SER A 374 7.35 29.02 -0.86
CA SER A 374 8.45 28.40 -0.13
C SER A 374 8.33 26.88 -0.15
N PHE A 375 9.43 26.19 0.15
CA PHE A 375 9.44 24.77 0.48
C PHE A 375 10.34 24.58 1.70
N PRO A 376 9.95 23.80 2.73
CA PRO A 376 10.82 23.57 3.88
C PRO A 376 12.18 23.01 3.46
N ASP A 377 13.24 23.35 4.19
CA ASP A 377 14.52 22.69 3.93
C ASP A 377 14.41 21.19 4.28
N PHE A 378 14.78 20.35 3.34
CA PHE A 378 14.71 18.90 3.46
C PHE A 378 16.11 18.31 3.29
N SER A 379 16.67 17.80 4.38
CA SER A 379 18.02 17.21 4.43
C SER A 379 17.98 15.90 5.20
N TYR A 380 17.78 14.77 4.50
CA TYR A 380 17.58 13.45 5.11
C TYR A 380 18.44 12.33 4.50
N GLY A 381 19.64 12.68 4.02
CA GLY A 381 20.68 11.72 3.61
C GLY A 381 20.97 11.68 2.11
N VAL A 382 20.11 12.29 1.29
CA VAL A 382 20.39 12.56 -0.14
C VAL A 382 20.66 14.04 -0.32
N GLU A 383 21.85 14.37 -0.82
CA GLU A 383 22.31 15.75 -1.02
C GLU A 383 22.42 16.08 -2.52
N PHE A 384 21.87 17.23 -2.87
CA PHE A 384 21.95 17.81 -4.22
C PHE A 384 22.75 19.10 -4.22
N ASN A 385 23.39 19.38 -5.35
CA ASN A 385 24.16 20.57 -5.65
C ASN A 385 24.05 20.90 -7.15
N ASP A 386 24.73 21.96 -7.58
CA ASP A 386 24.64 22.48 -8.96
C ASP A 386 25.04 21.45 -10.04
N LYS A 387 25.80 20.40 -9.66
CA LYS A 387 26.32 19.38 -10.58
C LYS A 387 25.46 18.12 -10.69
N ASN A 388 24.69 17.77 -9.67
CA ASN A 388 23.90 16.53 -9.64
C ASN A 388 22.40 16.74 -9.49
N CYS A 389 21.93 17.99 -9.32
CA CYS A 389 20.50 18.28 -9.28
C CYS A 389 19.84 18.01 -10.63
N GLU A 390 18.62 17.49 -10.57
CA GLU A 390 17.78 17.30 -11.74
C GLU A 390 16.93 18.55 -11.94
N LYS A 391 17.27 19.36 -12.95
CA LYS A 391 16.63 20.65 -13.25
C LYS A 391 15.33 20.48 -14.02
N VAL A 392 14.37 19.80 -13.40
CA VAL A 392 13.08 19.44 -14.01
C VAL A 392 11.89 19.99 -13.23
N LEU A 393 10.74 20.07 -13.89
CA LEU A 393 9.47 20.48 -13.28
C LEU A 393 8.55 19.30 -12.96
N MET A 394 8.91 18.10 -13.41
CA MET A 394 8.19 16.85 -13.19
C MET A 394 9.13 15.64 -13.36
N GLY A 395 8.76 14.52 -12.74
CA GLY A 395 9.37 13.21 -12.94
C GLY A 395 8.32 12.21 -13.41
N GLU A 396 8.57 11.60 -14.56
CA GLU A 396 7.66 10.62 -15.18
C GLU A 396 8.01 9.18 -14.76
N TRP A 397 7.49 8.18 -15.48
CA TRP A 397 7.70 6.75 -15.21
C TRP A 397 9.18 6.33 -15.14
N THR A 398 10.10 7.09 -15.74
CA THR A 398 11.55 6.88 -15.66
C THR A 398 12.17 7.34 -14.34
N TRP A 399 11.42 8.07 -13.51
CA TRP A 399 11.81 8.42 -12.14
C TRP A 399 11.64 7.20 -11.23
N GLU A 400 12.49 6.20 -11.45
CA GLU A 400 12.36 4.87 -10.89
C GLU A 400 13.53 4.50 -9.96
N THR A 401 13.23 3.72 -8.93
CA THR A 401 14.20 3.31 -7.90
C THR A 401 14.15 1.81 -7.66
N GLY A 402 15.22 1.26 -7.07
CA GLY A 402 15.20 -0.11 -6.55
C GLY A 402 15.51 -1.22 -7.55
N MET A 403 16.06 -0.93 -8.74
CA MET A 403 16.38 -1.94 -9.77
C MET A 403 17.18 -3.16 -9.24
N ASN A 404 18.02 -2.96 -8.21
CA ASN A 404 18.86 -4.01 -7.62
C ASN A 404 18.35 -4.51 -6.24
N LEU A 405 17.10 -4.20 -5.90
CA LEU A 405 16.45 -4.60 -4.65
C LEU A 405 15.28 -5.53 -4.93
N ASP A 406 14.81 -6.24 -3.89
CA ASP A 406 13.65 -7.12 -4.02
C ASP A 406 12.37 -6.27 -4.09
N GLN A 407 11.73 -6.23 -5.25
CA GLN A 407 10.52 -5.42 -5.51
C GLN A 407 9.29 -5.86 -4.70
N ILE A 408 9.42 -6.86 -3.82
CA ILE A 408 8.37 -7.26 -2.89
C ILE A 408 8.83 -7.05 -1.44
N LYS A 409 10.03 -7.54 -1.08
CA LYS A 409 10.52 -7.47 0.31
C LYS A 409 11.08 -6.12 0.70
N ASP A 410 11.64 -5.37 -0.24
CA ASP A 410 12.24 -4.06 0.00
C ASP A 410 11.33 -2.92 -0.50
N PHE A 411 10.08 -3.22 -0.87
CA PHE A 411 9.25 -2.29 -1.65
C PHE A 411 8.94 -0.98 -0.92
N GLU A 412 8.73 -1.00 0.41
CA GLU A 412 8.54 0.23 1.21
C GLU A 412 9.78 1.11 1.13
N ARG A 413 10.97 0.53 1.31
CA ARG A 413 12.26 1.23 1.17
C ARG A 413 12.46 1.78 -0.24
N ILE A 414 12.08 1.03 -1.27
CA ILE A 414 12.20 1.45 -2.67
C ILE A 414 11.35 2.70 -2.93
N ARG A 415 10.07 2.67 -2.54
CA ARG A 415 9.14 3.82 -2.64
C ARG A 415 9.66 5.01 -1.83
N ASP A 416 10.06 4.77 -0.59
CA ASP A 416 10.58 5.80 0.33
C ASP A 416 11.83 6.49 -0.22
N TYR A 417 12.73 5.73 -0.85
CA TYR A 417 13.89 6.33 -1.51
C TYR A 417 13.49 7.25 -2.66
N GLY A 418 12.47 6.87 -3.43
CA GLY A 418 11.94 7.72 -4.49
C GLY A 418 11.41 9.05 -3.94
N MET A 419 10.60 9.01 -2.88
CA MET A 419 10.09 10.23 -2.22
C MET A 419 11.24 11.06 -1.63
N LEU A 420 12.22 10.43 -0.97
CA LEU A 420 13.42 11.08 -0.45
C LEU A 420 14.17 11.85 -1.54
N VAL A 421 14.38 11.23 -2.70
CA VAL A 421 15.06 11.85 -3.86
C VAL A 421 14.25 13.05 -4.39
N VAL A 422 12.93 12.91 -4.52
CA VAL A 422 12.05 14.00 -4.97
C VAL A 422 12.12 15.20 -4.03
N TYR A 423 11.94 14.99 -2.73
CA TYR A 423 11.96 16.09 -1.76
C TYR A 423 13.35 16.72 -1.61
N SER A 424 14.42 15.92 -1.60
CA SER A 424 15.80 16.44 -1.54
C SER A 424 16.12 17.29 -2.77
N ASN A 425 15.79 16.82 -3.98
CA ASN A 425 16.05 17.59 -5.21
C ASN A 425 15.20 18.87 -5.21
N TRP A 426 13.91 18.77 -4.89
CA TRP A 426 13.02 19.94 -4.85
C TRP A 426 13.45 20.97 -3.80
N SER A 427 13.87 20.55 -2.61
CA SER A 427 14.45 21.43 -1.59
C SER A 427 15.66 22.20 -2.12
N TYR A 428 16.58 21.51 -2.79
CA TYR A 428 17.74 22.15 -3.40
C TYR A 428 17.34 23.20 -4.45
N LEU A 429 16.46 22.83 -5.39
CA LEU A 429 15.97 23.72 -6.45
C LEU A 429 15.27 24.97 -5.88
N LYS A 430 14.52 24.83 -4.79
CA LYS A 430 13.78 25.94 -4.15
C LYS A 430 14.66 26.82 -3.29
N ASN A 431 15.53 26.22 -2.48
CA ASN A 431 16.16 26.90 -1.34
C ASN A 431 17.63 27.27 -1.56
N GLN A 432 18.36 26.51 -2.39
CA GLN A 432 19.83 26.61 -2.45
C GLN A 432 20.35 26.98 -3.84
N MET A 433 19.62 26.63 -4.91
CA MET A 433 19.97 27.01 -6.26
C MET A 433 19.93 28.54 -6.46
N LYS A 434 21.04 29.12 -6.93
CA LYS A 434 21.14 30.57 -7.17
C LYS A 434 20.21 31.06 -8.29
N GLU A 435 20.14 30.30 -9.39
CA GLU A 435 19.35 30.64 -10.58
C GLU A 435 17.98 29.93 -10.56
N ASN A 436 17.19 30.16 -9.51
CA ASN A 436 15.94 29.42 -9.28
C ASN A 436 14.66 30.07 -9.84
N THR A 437 14.77 31.03 -10.77
CA THR A 437 13.61 31.82 -11.26
C THR A 437 12.45 30.95 -11.74
N GLN A 438 12.73 29.84 -12.44
CA GLN A 438 11.70 28.91 -12.93
C GLN A 438 10.96 28.14 -11.81
N TYR A 439 11.56 28.00 -10.62
CA TYR A 439 10.99 27.27 -9.49
C TYR A 439 10.34 28.20 -8.47
N ARG A 440 10.65 29.51 -8.49
CA ARG A 440 10.23 30.48 -7.48
C ARG A 440 8.71 30.46 -7.22
N ASN A 441 7.92 30.48 -8.29
CA ASN A 441 6.46 30.51 -8.20
C ASN A 441 5.81 29.14 -8.13
N ARG A 442 6.62 28.06 -8.15
CA ARG A 442 6.11 26.70 -8.24
C ARG A 442 6.17 25.95 -6.91
N LYS A 443 5.21 25.07 -6.69
CA LYS A 443 5.22 24.08 -5.60
C LYS A 443 5.03 22.67 -6.16
N LEU A 444 5.34 21.64 -5.37
CA LEU A 444 4.93 20.28 -5.71
C LEU A 444 3.39 20.24 -5.76
N GLY A 445 2.86 19.80 -6.88
CA GLY A 445 1.41 19.64 -7.09
C GLY A 445 0.92 18.24 -6.76
N TRP A 446 1.79 17.24 -6.97
CA TRP A 446 1.55 15.85 -6.64
C TRP A 446 2.88 15.09 -6.62
N VAL A 447 3.01 14.17 -5.68
CA VAL A 447 4.04 13.13 -5.64
C VAL A 447 3.31 11.80 -5.45
N ALA A 448 3.74 10.75 -6.14
CA ALA A 448 3.15 9.44 -6.00
C ALA A 448 3.53 8.84 -4.65
N TYR A 449 2.58 8.72 -3.71
CA TYR A 449 2.79 7.90 -2.53
C TYR A 449 2.56 6.40 -2.81
N VAL A 450 1.72 6.10 -3.82
CA VAL A 450 1.52 4.76 -4.39
C VAL A 450 2.54 4.55 -5.51
N ALA A 451 3.59 3.78 -5.24
CA ALA A 451 4.63 3.50 -6.24
C ALA A 451 4.12 2.59 -7.36
N GLY A 452 4.45 2.93 -8.61
CA GLY A 452 4.16 2.11 -9.78
C GLY A 452 5.17 0.98 -9.91
N LYS A 453 4.88 -0.19 -9.33
CA LYS A 453 5.69 -1.39 -9.50
C LYS A 453 5.59 -1.89 -10.94
N ARG A 454 6.72 -2.31 -11.52
CA ARG A 454 6.81 -2.71 -12.92
C ARG A 454 7.10 -4.20 -13.10
N GLU A 455 8.00 -4.73 -12.29
CA GLU A 455 8.43 -6.11 -12.35
C GLU A 455 8.58 -6.70 -10.96
N SER A 456 8.25 -7.98 -10.82
CA SER A 456 8.55 -8.77 -9.65
C SER A 456 8.58 -10.26 -10.01
N ARG A 457 7.70 -11.09 -9.45
CA ARG A 457 7.64 -12.53 -9.74
C ARG A 457 7.03 -12.76 -11.12
N ARG A 458 7.75 -13.52 -11.94
CA ARG A 458 7.20 -14.18 -13.13
C ARG A 458 6.91 -15.63 -12.77
N LEU A 459 5.63 -16.01 -12.77
CA LEU A 459 5.23 -17.39 -12.56
C LEU A 459 5.76 -18.26 -13.71
N MET A 460 6.21 -19.47 -13.38
CA MET A 460 6.73 -20.42 -14.36
C MET A 460 5.58 -21.22 -14.97
N TRP A 461 5.74 -21.57 -16.24
CA TRP A 461 4.84 -22.47 -16.95
C TRP A 461 5.62 -23.37 -17.92
N ASP A 462 4.93 -24.31 -18.56
CA ASP A 462 5.51 -25.27 -19.50
C ASP A 462 6.26 -24.61 -20.67
N TYR A 463 5.87 -23.38 -20.99
CA TYR A 463 6.47 -22.59 -22.04
C TYR A 463 6.91 -21.21 -21.53
N ILE A 464 8.13 -20.84 -21.88
CA ILE A 464 8.73 -19.54 -21.61
C ILE A 464 9.06 -18.91 -22.95
N LEU A 465 8.45 -17.76 -23.23
CA LEU A 465 8.77 -16.95 -24.39
C LEU A 465 10.20 -16.43 -24.29
N LYS A 466 10.96 -16.56 -25.37
CA LYS A 466 12.38 -16.17 -25.50
C LYS A 466 12.53 -15.03 -26.50
N GLU A 467 13.66 -14.34 -26.45
CA GLU A 467 14.09 -13.32 -27.42
C GLU A 467 13.97 -13.84 -28.86
N TYR A 468 14.37 -15.10 -29.09
CA TYR A 468 14.32 -15.70 -30.43
C TYR A 468 12.90 -15.89 -30.94
N ASP A 469 11.94 -16.16 -30.07
CA ASP A 469 10.55 -16.34 -30.48
C ASP A 469 10.02 -15.04 -31.11
N ILE A 470 10.40 -13.90 -30.52
CA ILE A 470 10.05 -12.57 -31.01
C ILE A 470 10.89 -12.19 -32.24
N THR A 471 12.22 -12.24 -32.14
CA THR A 471 13.13 -11.73 -33.18
C THR A 471 13.10 -12.56 -34.47
N LYS A 472 12.74 -13.85 -34.39
CA LYS A 472 12.61 -14.74 -35.56
C LYS A 472 11.16 -14.98 -35.97
N ASN A 473 10.18 -14.36 -35.30
CA ASN A 473 8.75 -14.59 -35.51
C ASN A 473 8.40 -16.09 -35.47
N VAL A 474 8.86 -16.80 -34.44
CA VAL A 474 8.52 -18.20 -34.24
C VAL A 474 7.01 -18.28 -34.01
N THR A 475 6.34 -19.15 -34.77
CA THR A 475 4.91 -19.41 -34.59
C THR A 475 4.72 -20.48 -33.52
N HIS A 476 3.83 -20.22 -32.57
CA HIS A 476 3.42 -21.18 -31.55
C HIS A 476 2.00 -21.65 -31.88
N GLU A 477 1.76 -22.96 -31.78
CA GLU A 477 0.44 -23.57 -31.95
C GLU A 477 -0.34 -23.63 -30.64
#